data_AF-A0A832EWF9-F1
#
_entry.id   AF-A0A832EWF9-F1
#
_cell.length_a   1.000
_cell.length_b   1.000
_cell.length_c   1.000
_cell.angle_alpha   90.00
_cell.angle_beta   90.00
_cell.angle_gamma   90.00
#
_symmetry.space_group_name_H-M   'P 1'
#
loop_
_entity.id
_entity.type
_entity.pdbx_description
1 polymer ?
#
loop_
_entity_poly.entity_id
_entity_poly.type
_entity_poly.pdbx_seq_one_letter_code
_entity_poly.pdbx_strand_id
1 'polypeptide(L)'
;LQDAGEKEAVAMSRRLQEAVASFDPGLVHPRLGAIRLGVSVGYACYPQDGDDCASLLAVADTRMYGQKSERKLGLLAHGTRLRRKPTQEDARRRAA
;
A
#
# COMPACT_ATOMS: atom_id res chain seq x y z
N LEU A 1 -10.44 -27.07 8.36
CA LEU A 1 -10.25 -25.63 8.09
C LEU A 1 -10.98 -24.90 9.21
N GLN A 2 -10.28 -24.11 10.02
CA GLN A 2 -10.97 -23.24 10.98
C GLN A 2 -11.72 -22.17 10.18
N ASP A 3 -13.00 -21.96 10.47
CA ASP A 3 -13.74 -20.79 9.99
C ASP A 3 -12.98 -19.54 10.45
N ALA A 4 -12.41 -18.81 9.50
CA ALA A 4 -11.75 -17.53 9.76
C ALA A 4 -12.80 -16.43 9.55
N GLY A 5 -13.29 -15.88 10.66
CA GLY A 5 -14.20 -14.76 10.64
C GLY A 5 -13.46 -13.43 10.44
N GLU A 6 -14.22 -12.35 10.57
CA GLU A 6 -13.72 -10.99 10.39
C GLU A 6 -12.53 -10.68 11.33
N LYS A 7 -12.59 -11.12 12.58
CA LYS A 7 -11.54 -10.86 13.57
C LYS A 7 -10.21 -11.48 13.16
N GLU A 8 -10.24 -12.72 12.70
CA GLU A 8 -9.07 -13.45 12.22
C GLU A 8 -8.53 -12.81 10.94
N ALA A 9 -9.41 -12.39 10.01
CA ALA A 9 -9.03 -11.72 8.78
C ALA A 9 -8.36 -10.36 9.05
N VAL A 10 -8.87 -9.57 9.99
CA VAL A 10 -8.26 -8.30 10.42
C VAL A 10 -6.90 -8.55 11.07
N ALA A 11 -6.82 -9.49 12.00
CA ALA A 11 -5.57 -9.81 12.69
C ALA A 11 -4.49 -10.28 11.70
N MET A 12 -4.86 -11.13 10.74
CA MET A 12 -3.96 -11.59 9.69
C MET A 12 -3.52 -10.45 8.78
N SER A 13 -4.45 -9.60 8.35
CA SER A 13 -4.15 -8.44 7.49
C SER A 13 -3.15 -7.51 8.17
N ARG A 14 -3.35 -7.20 9.46
CA ARG A 14 -2.41 -6.38 10.24
C ARG A 14 -1.04 -7.03 10.33
N ARG A 15 -0.98 -8.31 10.67
CA ARG A 15 0.28 -9.06 10.80
C ARG A 15 1.07 -9.06 9.49
N LEU A 16 0.42 -9.23 8.35
CA LEU A 16 1.06 -9.20 7.03
C LEU A 16 1.59 -7.80 6.70
N GLN A 17 0.82 -6.75 7.00
CA GLN A 17 1.26 -5.36 6.78
C GLN A 17 2.50 -5.03 7.61
N GLU A 18 2.52 -5.40 8.90
CA GLU A 18 3.66 -5.21 9.81
C GLU A 18 4.89 -6.00 9.35
N ALA A 19 4.71 -7.26 8.94
CA ALA A 19 5.79 -8.09 8.44
C ALA A 19 6.44 -7.50 7.18
N VAL A 20 5.64 -7.01 6.24
CA VAL A 20 6.19 -6.38 5.02
C VAL A 20 6.84 -5.03 5.33
N ALA A 21 6.25 -4.23 6.22
CA ALA A 21 6.80 -2.92 6.58
C ALA A 21 8.15 -3.01 7.31
N SER A 22 8.35 -4.07 8.10
CA SER A 22 9.60 -4.33 8.83
C SER A 22 10.66 -5.05 7.99
N PHE A 23 10.27 -5.70 6.90
CA PHE A 23 11.20 -6.39 6.01
C PHE A 23 12.09 -5.40 5.26
N ASP A 24 13.40 -5.65 5.29
CA ASP A 24 14.38 -4.94 4.48
C ASP A 24 14.72 -5.77 3.23
N PRO A 25 14.25 -5.35 2.04
CA PRO A 25 14.46 -6.12 0.82
C PRO A 25 15.83 -5.82 0.18
N GLY A 26 16.66 -4.93 0.74
CA GLY A 26 17.94 -4.53 0.14
C GLY A 26 17.80 -3.81 -1.21
N LEU A 27 16.63 -3.25 -1.51
CA LEU A 27 16.36 -2.56 -2.77
C LEU A 27 16.93 -1.15 -2.74
N VAL A 28 17.88 -0.86 -3.64
CA VAL A 28 18.50 0.46 -3.79
C VAL A 28 18.22 1.00 -5.18
N HIS A 29 17.58 2.16 -5.27
CA HIS A 29 17.35 2.84 -6.55
C HIS A 29 18.35 3.98 -6.74
N PRO A 30 18.98 4.15 -7.93
CA PRO A 30 20.10 5.08 -8.15
C PRO A 30 19.83 6.53 -7.75
N ARG A 31 18.57 6.97 -7.77
CA ARG A 31 18.17 8.34 -7.39
C ARG A 31 17.41 8.45 -6.07
N LEU A 32 16.85 7.34 -5.56
CA LEU A 32 15.96 7.36 -4.40
C LEU A 32 16.61 6.74 -3.16
N GLY A 33 17.78 6.10 -3.31
CA GLY A 33 18.43 5.38 -2.22
C GLY A 33 17.68 4.10 -1.86
N ALA A 34 17.75 3.71 -0.59
CA ALA A 34 17.08 2.53 -0.06
C ALA A 34 15.55 2.67 -0.16
N ILE A 35 14.90 1.67 -0.74
CA ILE A 35 13.45 1.60 -0.91
C ILE A 35 12.86 0.72 0.19
N ARG A 36 11.88 1.27 0.92
CA ARG A 36 11.02 0.51 1.83
C ARG A 36 9.76 0.05 1.12
N LEU A 37 9.28 -1.13 1.47
CA LEU A 37 8.05 -1.71 0.94
C LEU A 37 6.91 -1.60 1.95
N GLY A 38 5.69 -1.61 1.44
CA GLY A 38 4.48 -1.66 2.25
C GLY A 38 3.31 -2.11 1.38
N VAL A 39 2.40 -2.87 1.97
CA VAL A 39 1.24 -3.44 1.30
C VAL A 39 -0.06 -2.88 1.88
N SER A 40 -1.09 -2.83 1.04
CA SER A 40 -2.48 -2.62 1.48
C SER A 40 -3.20 -3.95 1.28
N VAL A 41 -3.98 -4.38 2.25
CA VAL A 41 -4.61 -5.71 2.27
C VAL A 41 -6.09 -5.52 2.58
N GLY A 42 -6.93 -5.80 1.58
CA GLY A 42 -8.37 -5.95 1.77
C GLY A 42 -8.73 -7.40 2.00
N TYR A 43 -9.81 -7.62 2.76
CA TYR A 43 -10.35 -8.95 3.06
C TYR A 43 -11.87 -8.94 2.88
N ALA A 44 -12.45 -10.12 2.71
CA ALA A 44 -13.88 -10.36 2.73
C ALA A 44 -14.17 -11.68 3.45
N CYS A 45 -15.33 -11.78 4.10
CA CYS A 45 -15.75 -12.95 4.86
C CYS A 45 -17.06 -13.51 4.32
N TYR A 46 -17.09 -14.80 4.04
CA TYR A 46 -18.32 -15.52 3.73
C TYR A 46 -19.06 -15.86 5.03
N PRO A 47 -20.40 -15.74 5.07
CA PRO A 47 -21.30 -15.21 4.04
C PRO A 47 -21.53 -13.69 4.11
N GLN A 48 -20.90 -12.98 5.05
CA GLN A 48 -21.23 -11.59 5.39
C GLN A 48 -21.01 -10.61 4.23
N ASP A 49 -19.96 -10.83 3.44
CA ASP A 49 -19.54 -9.96 2.34
C ASP A 49 -19.93 -10.50 0.95
N GLY A 50 -20.64 -11.62 0.90
CA GLY A 50 -21.02 -12.29 -0.34
C GLY A 50 -21.14 -13.81 -0.17
N ASP A 51 -21.96 -14.41 -1.02
CA ASP A 51 -22.19 -15.86 -1.09
C ASP A 51 -21.52 -16.53 -2.29
N ASP A 52 -20.87 -15.75 -3.14
CA ASP A 52 -20.09 -16.22 -4.29
C ASP A 52 -18.66 -15.64 -4.30
N CYS A 53 -17.77 -16.24 -5.10
CA CYS A 53 -16.39 -15.78 -5.18
C CYS A 53 -16.26 -14.37 -5.77
N ALA A 54 -17.15 -13.96 -6.68
CA ALA A 54 -17.04 -12.69 -7.38
C ALA A 54 -17.34 -11.51 -6.44
N SER A 55 -18.40 -11.62 -5.65
CA SER A 55 -18.80 -10.68 -4.61
C SER A 55 -17.73 -10.53 -3.54
N LEU A 56 -17.19 -11.64 -3.02
CA LEU A 56 -16.11 -11.62 -2.03
C LEU A 56 -14.84 -10.92 -2.55
N LEU A 57 -14.44 -11.21 -3.79
CA LEU A 57 -13.28 -10.56 -4.41
C LEU A 57 -13.52 -9.06 -4.64
N ALA A 58 -14.71 -8.67 -5.07
CA ALA A 58 -15.06 -7.27 -5.27
C ALA A 58 -15.01 -6.47 -3.96
N VAL A 59 -15.50 -7.04 -2.84
CA VAL A 59 -15.42 -6.42 -1.52
C VAL A 59 -13.96 -6.30 -1.04
N ALA A 60 -13.18 -7.38 -1.18
CA ALA A 60 -11.77 -7.36 -0.81
C ALA A 60 -10.98 -6.32 -1.61
N ASP A 61 -11.18 -6.23 -2.92
CA ASP A 61 -10.51 -5.23 -3.78
C ASP A 61 -10.91 -3.81 -3.39
N THR A 62 -12.20 -3.56 -3.15
CA THR A 62 -12.71 -2.25 -2.72
C THR A 62 -12.06 -1.82 -1.40
N ARG A 63 -12.00 -2.70 -0.40
CA ARG A 63 -11.36 -2.42 0.90
C ARG A 63 -9.85 -2.19 0.76
N MET A 64 -9.16 -2.95 -0.09
CA MET A 64 -7.74 -2.74 -0.39
C MET A 64 -7.52 -1.36 -1.01
N TYR A 65 -8.35 -0.96 -1.99
CA TYR A 65 -8.24 0.33 -2.66
C TYR A 65 -8.51 1.50 -1.71
N GLY A 66 -9.46 1.35 -0.79
CA GLY A 66 -9.70 2.31 0.30
C GLY A 66 -8.42 2.55 1.12
N GLN A 67 -7.85 1.48 1.68
CA GLN A 67 -6.59 1.56 2.44
C GLN A 67 -5.43 2.15 1.63
N LYS A 68 -5.31 1.77 0.35
CA LYS A 68 -4.25 2.27 -0.54
C LYS A 68 -4.38 3.78 -0.75
N SER A 69 -5.61 4.27 -0.88
CA SER A 69 -5.91 5.68 -1.07
C SER A 69 -5.62 6.49 0.19
N GLU A 70 -6.12 6.03 1.34
CA GLU A 70 -5.88 6.65 2.65
C GLU A 70 -4.39 6.75 2.97
N ARG A 71 -3.61 5.67 2.75
CA ARG A 71 -2.17 5.69 2.98
C ARG A 71 -1.45 6.71 2.11
N LYS A 72 -1.81 6.80 0.84
CA LYS A 72 -1.22 7.79 -0.08
C LYS A 72 -1.60 9.21 0.30
N LEU A 73 -2.86 9.45 0.67
CA LEU A 73 -3.36 10.74 1.13
C LEU A 73 -2.67 11.17 2.44
N GLY A 74 -2.49 10.25 3.39
CA GLY A 74 -1.74 10.50 4.63
C GLY A 74 -0.28 10.92 4.37
N LEU A 75 0.40 10.27 3.42
CA LEU A 75 1.76 10.65 3.01
C LEU A 75 1.84 12.03 2.35
N LEU A 76 0.80 12.43 1.61
CA LEU A 76 0.69 13.75 1.01
C LEU A 76 0.38 14.83 2.07
N ALA A 77 -0.53 14.55 3.00
CA ALA A 77 -0.92 15.45 4.07
C ALA A 77 0.21 15.67 5.09
N HIS A 78 1.01 14.65 5.37
CA HIS A 78 2.15 14.74 6.30
C HIS A 78 3.43 15.32 5.68
N GLY A 79 3.32 15.96 4.49
CA GLY A 79 4.39 16.80 3.98
C GLY A 79 5.68 16.03 3.69
N THR A 80 5.58 14.83 3.10
CA THR A 80 6.73 14.33 2.34
C THR A 80 6.86 15.27 1.15
N ARG A 81 7.88 16.13 1.15
CA ARG A 81 8.24 16.97 0.00
C ARG A 81 8.27 16.08 -1.24
N LEU A 82 7.20 16.10 -2.04
CA LEU A 82 7.23 15.58 -3.39
C LEU A 82 8.29 16.42 -4.10
N ARG A 83 9.48 15.83 -4.31
CA ARG A 83 10.52 16.46 -5.10
C ARG A 83 9.89 16.83 -6.44
N ARG A 84 9.72 18.14 -6.68
CA ARG A 84 9.38 18.69 -8.00
C ARG A 84 10.33 18.05 -9.01
N LYS A 85 9.79 17.52 -10.12
CA LYS A 85 10.61 17.14 -11.26
C LYS A 85 11.40 18.38 -11.68
N PRO A 86 12.74 18.29 -11.87
CA PRO A 86 13.51 19.43 -12.34
C PRO A 86 12.97 19.88 -13.69
N THR A 87 12.78 21.20 -13.84
CA THR A 87 12.27 21.76 -15.09
C THR A 87 13.38 21.72 -16.14
N GLN A 88 13.00 21.86 -17.42
CA GLN A 88 13.97 21.89 -18.52
C GLN A 88 14.95 23.08 -18.39
N GLU A 89 14.58 24.12 -17.63
CA GLU A 89 15.42 25.26 -17.30
C GLU A 89 16.53 24.93 -16.28
N ASP A 90 16.23 24.07 -15.30
CA ASP A 90 17.23 23.61 -14.31
C ASP A 90 18.32 22.74 -14.96
N ALA A 91 17.96 21.99 -16.00
CA ALA A 91 18.91 21.20 -16.78
C ALA A 91 19.85 22.09 -17.61
N ARG A 92 19.36 23.23 -18.12
CA ARG A 92 20.17 24.19 -18.91
C ARG A 92 21.18 24.94 -18.04
N ARG A 93 20.82 25.30 -16.81
CA ARG A 93 21.72 26.02 -15.88
C ARG A 93 22.90 25.20 -15.35
N ARG A 94 22.87 23.86 -15.48
CA ARG A 94 23.96 22.97 -15.03
C ARG A 94 24.95 22.62 -16.15
N ALA A 95 24.64 23.00 -17.39
CA ALA A 95 25.46 22.74 -18.57
C ALA A 95 26.19 24.00 -19.07
N ALA A 96 26.06 25.12 -18.35
CA ALA A 96 26.78 26.37 -18.54
C ALA A 96 27.72 26.59 -17.35
#